data_AF-A0A2M7PMI4-F1
#
_entry.id   AF-A0A2M7PMI4-F1
#
_cell.length_a   1.000
_cell.length_b   1.000
_cell.length_c   1.000
_cell.angle_alpha   90.00
_cell.angle_beta   90.00
_cell.angle_gamma   90.00
#
_symmetry.space_group_name_H-M   'P 1'
#
loop_
_entity.id
_entity.type
_entity.pdbx_description
1 polymer ?
#
loop_
_entity_poly.entity_id
_entity_poly.type
_entity_poly.pdbx_seq_one_letter_code
_entity_poly.pdbx_strand_id
1 'polypeptide(L)'
;MDLFNYRILPGGASKILRYLVILVAFVTTLHGFGQTSHTQKNGVKTRILLLLDASQSMYGVWHGERKYQVARQILGDVLDSLSQKPDVEVALRVYGHLKPFPPQDCNDT
;
A
#
# COMPACT_ATOMS: atom_id res chain seq x y z
N MET A 1 -9.65 -17.25 -46.42
CA MET A 1 -9.32 -15.83 -46.11
C MET A 1 -7.84 -15.67 -46.31
N ASP A 2 -7.52 -15.37 -47.55
CA ASP A 2 -6.25 -15.53 -48.24
C ASP A 2 -5.26 -14.40 -47.91
N LEU A 3 -4.12 -14.71 -47.28
CA LEU A 3 -3.03 -13.73 -47.09
C LEU A 3 -1.61 -14.33 -47.22
N PHE A 4 -1.43 -15.38 -48.02
CA PHE A 4 -0.09 -15.84 -48.42
C PHE A 4 0.01 -16.00 -49.93
N ASN A 5 -0.14 -14.88 -50.64
CA ASN A 5 0.16 -14.82 -52.06
C ASN A 5 1.20 -13.71 -52.32
N TYR A 6 2.44 -13.95 -51.88
CA TYR A 6 3.57 -13.13 -52.31
C TYR A 6 4.17 -13.76 -53.57
N ARG A 7 3.58 -13.39 -54.71
CA ARG A 7 4.07 -13.73 -56.04
C ARG A 7 5.48 -13.18 -56.21
N ILE A 8 6.46 -14.08 -56.21
CA ILE A 8 7.89 -13.79 -56.42
C ILE A 8 8.09 -13.22 -57.83
N LEU A 9 8.59 -11.98 -57.93
CA LEU A 9 9.09 -11.34 -59.16
C LEU A 9 10.58 -11.66 -59.37
N PRO A 10 11.09 -11.66 -60.63
CA PRO A 10 12.28 -12.42 -61.01
C PRO A 10 13.62 -11.73 -60.71
N GLY A 11 14.63 -12.56 -60.43
CA GLY A 11 15.96 -12.46 -61.06
C GLY A 11 17.07 -11.66 -60.40
N GLY A 12 16.82 -10.50 -59.80
CA GLY A 12 17.93 -9.63 -59.33
C GLY A 12 17.66 -8.83 -58.06
N ALA A 13 16.44 -8.30 -57.93
CA ALA A 13 16.01 -7.50 -56.77
C ALA A 13 15.85 -8.34 -55.48
N SER A 14 15.74 -9.66 -55.59
CA SER A 14 15.56 -10.59 -54.47
C SER A 14 16.73 -10.58 -53.47
N LYS A 15 17.97 -10.43 -53.94
CA LYS A 15 19.15 -10.39 -53.06
C LYS A 15 19.17 -9.10 -52.24
N ILE A 16 18.93 -7.97 -52.89
CA ILE A 16 18.86 -6.65 -52.25
C ILE A 16 17.68 -6.59 -51.28
N LEU A 17 16.52 -7.11 -51.68
CA LEU A 17 15.35 -7.22 -50.82
C LEU A 17 15.62 -8.11 -49.59
N ARG A 18 16.34 -9.22 -49.76
CA ARG A 18 16.79 -10.07 -48.64
C ARG A 18 17.75 -9.34 -47.69
N TYR A 19 18.73 -8.60 -48.21
CA TYR A 19 19.64 -7.81 -47.39
C TYR A 19 18.91 -6.68 -46.65
N LEU A 20 17.93 -6.03 -47.29
CA LEU A 20 17.07 -5.02 -46.66
C LEU A 20 16.24 -5.62 -45.52
N VAL A 21 15.66 -6.80 -45.71
CA VAL A 21 14.91 -7.50 -44.66
C VAL A 21 15.83 -7.87 -43.47
N ILE A 22 17.05 -8.36 -43.74
CA ILE A 22 18.03 -8.69 -42.70
C ILE A 22 18.48 -7.42 -41.94
N LEU A 23 18.69 -6.31 -42.65
CA LEU A 23 19.10 -5.04 -42.04
C LEU A 23 17.99 -4.46 -41.15
N VAL A 24 16.73 -4.51 -41.58
CA VAL A 24 15.58 -4.09 -40.76
C VAL A 24 15.45 -4.97 -39.51
N ALA A 25 15.59 -6.29 -39.64
CA ALA A 25 15.57 -7.20 -38.50
C ALA A 25 16.68 -6.89 -37.48
N PHE A 26 17.89 -6.56 -37.95
CA PHE A 26 19.03 -6.19 -37.10
C PHE A 26 18.84 -4.85 -36.38
N VAL A 27 18.16 -3.88 -36.98
CA VAL A 27 17.84 -2.60 -36.33
C VAL A 27 16.74 -2.77 -35.26
N THR A 28 15.81 -3.70 -35.48
CA THR A 28 14.74 -3.96 -34.50
C THR A 28 15.22 -4.67 -33.24
N THR A 29 16.28 -5.49 -33.30
CA THR A 29 16.85 -6.15 -32.11
C THR A 29 17.66 -5.21 -31.21
N LEU A 30 18.05 -4.02 -31.70
CA LEU A 30 18.76 -3.01 -30.91
C LEU A 30 17.84 -2.18 -29.99
N HIS A 31 16.52 -2.26 -30.15
CA HIS A 31 15.54 -1.49 -29.36
C HIS A 31 14.98 -2.31 -28.17
N GLY A 32 15.81 -3.14 -27.54
CA GLY A 32 15.47 -3.79 -26.28
C GLY A 32 15.53 -2.80 -25.12
N PHE A 33 14.44 -2.09 -24.85
CA PHE A 33 14.29 -1.29 -23.63
C PHE A 33 14.30 -2.23 -22.42
N GLY A 34 15.41 -2.23 -21.68
CA GLY A 34 15.52 -2.94 -20.40
C GLY A 34 14.52 -2.38 -19.38
N GLN A 35 13.88 -3.27 -18.62
CA GLN A 35 13.05 -2.88 -17.48
C GLN A 35 13.94 -2.16 -16.46
N THR A 36 13.73 -0.85 -16.28
CA THR A 36 14.27 -0.15 -15.11
C THR A 36 13.59 -0.73 -13.88
N SER A 37 14.27 -1.64 -13.17
CA SER A 37 13.85 -2.04 -11.83
C SER A 37 13.89 -0.80 -10.95
N HIS A 38 12.72 -0.20 -10.74
CA HIS A 38 12.53 0.75 -9.66
C HIS A 38 12.71 -0.06 -8.37
N THR A 39 13.95 -0.15 -7.88
CA THR A 39 14.18 -0.52 -6.49
C THR A 39 13.49 0.55 -5.68
N GLN A 40 12.22 0.31 -5.34
CA GLN A 40 11.55 1.05 -4.29
C GLN A 40 12.48 0.93 -3.09
N LYS A 41 13.22 2.00 -2.77
CA LYS A 41 13.65 2.25 -1.40
C LYS A 41 12.34 2.37 -0.63
N ASN A 42 11.73 1.24 -0.29
CA ASN A 42 10.71 1.17 0.72
C ASN A 42 11.45 1.57 1.99
N GLY A 43 11.50 2.89 2.25
CA GLY A 43 11.94 3.41 3.52
C GLY A 43 11.18 2.63 4.58
N VAL A 44 11.92 2.00 5.49
CA VAL A 44 11.32 1.10 6.49
C VAL A 44 10.33 1.94 7.30
N LYS A 45 9.04 1.74 7.06
CA LYS A 45 7.97 2.44 7.78
C LYS A 45 7.76 1.79 9.14
N THR A 46 7.70 2.60 10.18
CA THR A 46 7.36 2.15 11.53
C THR A 46 5.84 2.23 11.70
N ARG A 47 5.22 1.09 12.01
CA ARG A 47 3.76 0.97 12.20
C ARG A 47 3.41 0.82 13.67
N ILE A 48 2.63 1.74 14.20
CA ILE A 48 2.24 1.78 15.62
C ILE A 48 0.72 1.61 15.72
N LEU A 49 0.28 0.60 16.47
CA LEU A 49 -1.13 0.42 16.82
C LEU A 49 -1.35 0.88 18.26
N LEU A 50 -2.07 1.98 18.43
CA LEU A 50 -2.46 2.52 19.72
C LEU A 50 -3.75 1.84 20.18
N LEU A 51 -3.73 1.26 21.38
CA LEU A 51 -4.88 0.63 22.01
C LEU A 51 -5.41 1.54 23.12
N LEU A 52 -6.65 2.03 22.98
CA LEU A 52 -7.32 2.84 23.99
C LEU A 52 -8.40 2.02 24.70
N ASP A 53 -8.31 1.93 26.02
CA ASP A 53 -9.40 1.41 26.85
C ASP A 53 -10.48 2.48 27.06
N ALA A 54 -11.72 2.11 26.77
CA ALA A 54 -12.96 2.86 26.93
C ALA A 54 -14.02 2.00 27.67
N SER A 55 -13.56 1.09 28.53
CA SER A 55 -14.40 0.35 29.48
C SER A 55 -15.10 1.29 30.48
N GLN A 56 -16.13 0.80 31.18
CA GLN A 56 -16.83 1.60 32.19
C GLN A 56 -15.90 2.14 33.30
N SER A 57 -14.82 1.43 33.62
CA SER A 57 -13.86 1.85 34.65
C SER A 57 -13.16 3.18 34.32
N MET A 58 -13.12 3.55 33.03
CA MET A 58 -12.55 4.80 32.53
C MET A 58 -13.44 6.02 32.78
N TYR A 59 -14.70 5.84 33.21
CA TYR A 59 -15.52 6.93 33.74
C TYR A 59 -15.12 7.37 35.15
N GLY A 60 -14.29 6.58 35.84
CA GLY A 60 -13.78 6.93 37.16
C GLY A 60 -13.06 8.29 37.15
N VAL A 61 -13.20 9.04 38.24
CA VAL A 61 -12.51 10.32 38.43
C VAL A 61 -11.10 10.05 38.96
N TRP A 62 -10.11 10.70 38.36
CA TRP A 62 -8.72 10.68 38.78
C TRP A 62 -8.19 12.11 38.76
N HIS A 63 -7.68 12.59 39.91
CA HIS A 63 -7.22 13.98 40.11
C HIS A 63 -8.22 15.07 39.66
N GLY A 64 -9.52 14.83 39.84
CA GLY A 64 -10.57 15.80 39.53
C GLY A 64 -11.11 15.74 38.10
N GLU A 65 -10.50 14.94 37.22
CA GLU A 65 -10.97 14.72 35.84
C GLU A 65 -11.34 13.25 35.61
N ARG A 66 -12.13 12.96 34.58
CA ARG A 66 -12.41 11.55 34.24
C ARG A 66 -11.16 10.92 33.63
N LYS A 67 -10.83 9.69 34.02
CA LYS A 67 -9.69 8.92 33.46
C LYS A 67 -9.69 8.91 31.93
N TYR A 68 -10.87 8.77 31.32
CA TYR A 68 -11.05 8.85 29.87
C TYR A 68 -10.63 10.19 29.27
N GLN A 69 -10.91 11.31 29.94
CA GLN A 69 -10.51 12.64 29.47
C GLN A 69 -8.98 12.78 29.51
N VAL A 70 -8.36 12.39 30.61
CA VAL A 70 -6.90 12.42 30.76
C VAL A 70 -6.22 11.50 29.73
N ALA A 71 -6.72 10.28 29.55
CA ALA A 71 -6.19 9.34 28.56
C ALA A 71 -6.30 9.88 27.11
N ARG A 72 -7.38 10.59 26.78
CA ARG A 72 -7.54 11.24 25.48
C ARG A 72 -6.58 12.40 25.26
N GLN A 73 -6.32 13.20 26.28
CA GLN A 73 -5.34 14.29 26.21
C GLN A 73 -3.95 13.73 25.93
N ILE A 74 -3.51 12.74 26.72
CA ILE A 74 -2.22 12.07 26.52
C ILE A 74 -2.13 11.44 25.12
N LEU A 75 -3.19 10.77 24.66
CA LEU A 75 -3.25 10.20 23.32
C LEU A 75 -3.11 11.27 22.23
N GLY A 76 -3.74 12.43 22.42
CA GLY A 76 -3.60 13.59 21.54
C GLY A 76 -2.14 14.07 21.46
N ASP A 77 -1.50 14.31 22.60
CA ASP A 77 -0.11 14.77 22.68
C ASP A 77 0.85 13.78 21.99
N VAL A 78 0.61 12.47 22.17
CA VAL A 78 1.37 11.41 21.50
C VAL A 78 1.17 11.48 19.99
N LEU A 79 -0.07 11.59 19.51
CA LEU A 79 -0.36 11.68 18.07
C LEU A 79 0.26 12.93 17.44
N ASP A 80 0.18 14.08 18.13
CA ASP A 80 0.79 15.33 17.69
C ASP A 80 2.31 15.19 17.57
N SER A 81 2.96 14.52 18.52
CA SER A 81 4.41 14.24 18.46
C SER A 81 4.81 13.31 17.30
N LEU A 82 3.93 12.38 16.91
CA LEU A 82 4.17 11.42 15.83
C LEU A 82 3.85 12.00 14.46
N SER A 83 2.95 12.97 14.36
CA SER A 83 2.51 13.60 13.11
C SER A 83 3.65 14.23 12.30
N GLN A 84 4.74 14.63 12.98
CA GLN A 84 5.90 15.26 12.36
C GLN A 84 6.86 14.26 11.69
N LYS A 85 6.60 12.94 11.77
CA LYS A 85 7.51 11.89 11.27
C LYS A 85 6.97 11.25 9.97
N PRO A 86 7.61 11.47 8.81
CA PRO A 86 7.11 11.00 7.50
C PRO A 86 7.21 9.48 7.29
N ASP A 87 7.94 8.77 8.15
CA ASP A 87 8.13 7.32 8.10
C ASP A 87 7.34 6.55 9.15
N VAL A 88 6.40 7.22 9.84
CA VAL A 88 5.55 6.60 10.86
C VAL A 88 4.11 6.51 10.37
N GLU A 89 3.54 5.31 10.46
CA GLU A 89 2.13 5.04 10.21
C GLU A 89 1.48 4.68 11.55
N VAL A 90 0.34 5.31 11.85
CA VAL A 90 -0.35 5.11 13.13
C VAL A 90 -1.77 4.63 12.89
N ALA A 91 -2.20 3.65 13.69
CA ALA A 91 -3.59 3.21 13.77
C ALA A 91 -4.06 3.29 15.22
N LEU A 92 -5.35 3.56 15.43
CA LEU A 92 -5.97 3.59 16.75
C LEU A 92 -7.07 2.52 16.82
N ARG A 93 -7.06 1.73 17.88
CA ARG A 93 -8.11 0.77 18.21
C ARG A 93 -8.64 1.04 19.61
N VAL A 94 -9.94 1.28 19.69
CA VAL A 94 -10.61 1.54 20.96
C VAL A 94 -11.35 0.28 21.39
N TYR A 95 -11.13 -0.15 22.63
CA TYR A 95 -11.81 -1.28 23.26
C TYR A 95 -12.75 -0.77 24.34
N GLY A 96 -13.94 -1.34 24.45
CA GLY A 96 -14.92 -0.95 25.45
C GLY A 96 -16.03 -1.97 25.58
N HIS A 97 -16.96 -1.70 26.49
CA HIS A 97 -18.10 -2.57 26.71
C HIS A 97 -19.06 -2.47 25.52
N LEU A 98 -19.32 -3.60 24.85
CA LEU A 98 -20.12 -3.65 23.61
C LEU A 98 -21.64 -3.65 23.86
N LYS A 99 -22.07 -3.89 25.10
CA LYS A 99 -23.48 -4.00 25.50
C LYS A 99 -23.84 -2.86 26.47
N PRO A 100 -25.02 -2.25 26.37
CA PRO A 100 -25.51 -1.34 27.39
C PRO A 100 -25.94 -2.13 28.64
N PHE A 101 -25.50 -1.67 29.81
CA PHE A 101 -26.09 -2.07 31.10
C PHE A 101 -27.19 -1.05 31.45
N PRO A 102 -28.40 -1.47 31.88
CA PRO A 102 -28.91 -2.83 32.17
C PRO A 102 -29.63 -3.48 30.97
N PRO A 103 -29.78 -4.83 30.88
CA PRO A 103 -29.43 -5.87 31.87
C PRO A 103 -27.98 -6.35 31.81
N GLN A 104 -27.47 -6.88 32.93
CA GLN A 104 -26.15 -7.47 33.02
C GLN A 104 -26.16 -8.91 32.50
N ASP A 105 -25.59 -9.09 31.31
CA ASP A 105 -25.41 -10.41 30.71
C ASP A 105 -24.09 -11.02 31.22
N CYS A 106 -24.17 -11.65 32.40
CA CYS A 106 -23.07 -12.43 33.00
C CYS A 106 -23.13 -13.91 32.61
N ASN A 107 -23.76 -14.26 31.49
CA ASN A 107 -23.78 -15.65 31.01
C ASN A 107 -22.50 -15.95 30.21
N ASP A 108 -21.39 -16.06 30.92
CA ASP A 108 -20.15 -16.66 30.38
C ASP A 108 -19.91 -17.94 31.20
N THR A 109 -20.43 -19.07 30.71
CA THR A 109 -20.10 -20.43 31.19
C THR A 109 -18.99 -21.03 30.35
#